data_AF-A0A660XG79-F1
#
_entry.id   AF-A0A660XG79-F1
#
_cell.length_a   1.000
_cell.length_b   1.000
_cell.length_c   1.000
_cell.angle_alpha   90.00
_cell.angle_beta   90.00
_cell.angle_gamma   90.00
#
_symmetry.space_group_name_H-M   'P 1'
#
loop_
_entity.id
_entity.type
_entity.pdbx_description
1 polymer ?
#
loop_
_entity_poly.entity_id
_entity_poly.type
_entity_poly.pdbx_seq_one_letter_code
_entity_poly.pdbx_strand_id
1 'polypeptide(L)'
;MTDAGEERTIGLKLGPRDGIFEVHKKARKDIKESKTGKSDKSDEKAIEILMKLPRWFVKFFAWLMYKFLDERNAMPKDLASTDSMHGSAYIANLGSFGVQHPPFHHLYDYGDLSLFFVLGGLKKEAVVDQETGEISVKTVIPIRITIDERIADGIYFNNTFHLLNDFLQNPKKLETFPEDQKDPYPGVKFKKGKRPI
;
A
#
# COMPACT_ATOMS: atom_id res chain seq x y z
N MET A 1 11.12 -17.82 14.28
CA MET A 1 10.82 -17.64 12.84
C MET A 1 11.96 -18.24 12.05
N THR A 2 11.66 -18.79 10.88
CA THR A 2 12.69 -19.22 9.92
C THR A 2 12.78 -18.18 8.82
N ASP A 3 13.97 -17.93 8.29
CA ASP A 3 14.20 -16.98 7.17
C ASP A 3 13.60 -17.46 5.84
N ALA A 4 12.94 -18.63 5.84
CA ALA A 4 12.32 -19.26 4.67
C ALA A 4 10.82 -18.94 4.53
N GLY A 5 10.29 -17.98 5.29
CA GLY A 5 8.90 -17.56 5.14
C GLY A 5 8.65 -16.92 3.77
N GLU A 6 7.68 -17.43 3.02
CA GLU A 6 7.28 -16.78 1.76
C GLU A 6 6.65 -15.42 2.03
N GLU A 7 7.27 -14.36 1.52
CA GLU A 7 6.71 -13.03 1.49
C GLU A 7 5.86 -12.86 0.23
N ARG A 8 4.62 -12.41 0.41
CA ARG A 8 3.72 -12.13 -0.71
C ARG A 8 3.13 -10.74 -0.54
N THR A 9 3.12 -10.00 -1.65
CA THR A 9 2.45 -8.70 -1.73
C THR A 9 1.10 -8.87 -2.40
N ILE A 10 0.11 -8.10 -1.95
CA ILE A 10 -1.23 -8.05 -2.55
C ILE A 10 -1.54 -6.63 -2.99
N GLY A 11 -2.04 -6.48 -4.22
CA GLY A 11 -2.53 -5.20 -4.74
C GLY A 11 -4.00 -5.00 -4.37
N LEU A 12 -4.27 -4.38 -3.23
CA LEU A 12 -5.64 -4.10 -2.78
C LEU A 12 -6.25 -2.94 -3.58
N LYS A 13 -7.27 -3.22 -4.40
CA LYS A 13 -7.96 -2.20 -5.21
C LYS A 13 -9.17 -1.64 -4.46
N LEU A 14 -9.10 -0.35 -4.14
CA LEU A 14 -10.17 0.38 -3.45
C LEU A 14 -10.99 1.24 -4.42
N GLY A 15 -12.30 1.25 -4.20
CA GLY A 15 -13.26 2.10 -4.88
C GLY A 15 -13.54 3.38 -4.08
N PRO A 16 -14.04 4.44 -4.76
CA PRO A 16 -14.32 5.73 -4.12
C PRO A 16 -15.42 5.66 -3.05
N ARG A 17 -16.23 4.59 -3.05
CA ARG A 17 -17.31 4.32 -2.11
C ARG A 17 -17.11 2.99 -1.39
N ASP A 18 -15.87 2.61 -1.14
CA ASP A 18 -15.55 1.49 -0.25
C ASP A 18 -15.44 2.00 1.19
N GLY A 19 -16.33 1.54 2.06
CA GLY A 19 -16.31 1.86 3.49
C GLY A 19 -15.43 0.85 4.22
N ILE A 20 -15.17 1.08 5.52
CA ILE A 20 -14.23 0.23 6.28
C ILE A 20 -14.58 -1.27 6.23
N PHE A 21 -15.87 -1.61 6.22
CA PHE A 21 -16.32 -3.01 6.15
C PHE A 21 -16.06 -3.66 4.78
N GLU A 22 -16.23 -2.90 3.69
CA GLU A 22 -15.93 -3.38 2.34
C GLU A 22 -14.42 -3.50 2.12
N VAL A 23 -13.65 -2.51 2.59
CA VAL A 23 -12.17 -2.57 2.60
C VAL A 23 -11.70 -3.82 3.34
N HIS A 24 -12.22 -4.07 4.54
CA HIS A 24 -11.88 -5.25 5.33
C HIS A 24 -12.24 -6.56 4.62
N LYS A 25 -13.42 -6.63 3.99
CA LYS A 25 -13.87 -7.80 3.23
C LYS A 25 -12.95 -8.08 2.04
N LYS A 26 -12.60 -7.05 1.25
CA LYS A 26 -11.67 -7.16 0.11
C LYS A 26 -10.28 -7.58 0.56
N ALA A 27 -9.72 -6.90 1.57
CA ALA A 27 -8.42 -7.24 2.13
C ALA A 27 -8.37 -8.70 2.62
N ARG A 28 -9.38 -9.17 3.37
CA ARG A 28 -9.43 -10.57 3.81
C ARG A 28 -9.53 -11.56 2.66
N LYS A 29 -10.31 -11.24 1.62
CA LYS A 29 -10.43 -12.08 0.42
C LYS A 29 -9.06 -12.22 -0.25
N ASP A 30 -8.40 -11.11 -0.56
CA ASP A 30 -7.13 -11.09 -1.28
C ASP A 30 -6.00 -11.77 -0.48
N ILE A 31 -5.95 -11.54 0.84
CA ILE A 31 -5.00 -12.24 1.74
C ILE A 31 -5.24 -13.76 1.71
N LYS A 32 -6.50 -14.20 1.74
CA LYS A 32 -6.85 -15.63 1.74
C LYS A 32 -6.51 -16.27 0.39
N GLU A 33 -6.79 -15.60 -0.72
CA GLU A 33 -6.45 -16.08 -2.06
C GLU A 33 -4.93 -16.19 -2.24
N SER A 34 -4.17 -15.19 -1.79
CA SER A 34 -2.71 -15.20 -1.80
C SER A 34 -2.11 -16.36 -0.99
N LYS A 35 -2.65 -16.65 0.21
CA LYS A 35 -2.19 -17.77 1.06
C LYS A 35 -2.52 -19.16 0.52
N THR A 36 -3.64 -19.29 -0.19
CA THR A 36 -4.10 -20.60 -0.70
C THR A 36 -3.47 -20.99 -2.03
N GLY A 37 -2.62 -20.12 -2.62
CA GLY A 37 -1.98 -20.36 -3.91
C GLY A 37 -2.98 -20.50 -5.08
N LYS A 38 -4.22 -20.06 -4.87
CA LYS A 38 -5.28 -19.97 -5.90
C LYS A 38 -5.18 -18.68 -6.70
N SER A 39 -4.27 -17.77 -6.34
CA SER A 39 -3.89 -16.64 -7.19
C SER A 39 -3.40 -17.17 -8.54
N ASP A 40 -3.79 -16.50 -9.63
CA ASP A 40 -3.40 -16.88 -10.98
C ASP A 40 -1.86 -17.02 -11.08
N LYS A 41 -1.38 -18.24 -11.28
CA LYS A 41 0.04 -18.55 -11.49
C LYS A 41 0.56 -18.11 -12.87
N SER A 42 -0.19 -17.30 -13.59
CA SER A 42 0.20 -16.76 -14.90
C SER A 42 1.49 -15.97 -14.79
N ASP A 43 1.62 -15.19 -13.71
CA ASP A 43 2.71 -14.24 -13.53
C ASP A 43 4.02 -14.97 -13.20
N GLU A 44 3.96 -15.95 -12.28
CA GLU A 44 5.08 -16.85 -11.99
C GLU A 44 5.57 -17.57 -13.26
N LYS A 45 4.64 -18.11 -14.06
CA LYS A 45 4.99 -18.76 -15.35
C LYS A 45 5.60 -17.80 -16.36
N ALA A 46 5.10 -16.57 -16.45
CA ALA A 46 5.64 -15.56 -17.34
C ALA A 46 7.07 -15.18 -16.94
N ILE A 47 7.32 -15.00 -15.64
CA ILE A 47 8.67 -14.75 -15.09
C ILE A 47 9.59 -15.94 -15.38
N GLU A 48 9.15 -17.17 -15.15
CA GLU A 48 9.94 -18.38 -15.46
C GLU A 48 10.33 -18.46 -16.94
N ILE A 49 9.41 -18.13 -17.85
CA ILE A 49 9.68 -18.11 -19.29
C ILE A 49 10.69 -17.00 -19.62
N LEU A 50 10.51 -15.80 -19.08
CA LEU A 50 11.43 -14.68 -19.28
C LEU A 50 12.84 -15.03 -18.80
N MET A 51 12.97 -15.70 -17.65
CA MET A 51 14.26 -16.10 -17.08
C MET A 51 14.96 -17.22 -17.86
N LYS A 52 14.24 -17.96 -18.72
CA LYS A 52 14.83 -18.94 -19.66
C LYS A 52 15.44 -18.28 -20.90
N LEU A 53 15.17 -17.00 -21.15
CA LEU A 53 15.72 -16.28 -22.29
C LEU A 53 17.19 -15.86 -22.06
N PRO A 54 17.96 -15.59 -23.13
CA PRO A 54 19.34 -15.15 -23.00
C PRO A 54 19.47 -13.89 -22.13
N ARG A 55 20.54 -13.83 -21.33
CA ARG A 55 20.76 -12.73 -20.37
C ARG A 55 20.72 -11.34 -21.01
N TRP A 56 21.19 -11.20 -22.26
CA TRP A 56 21.16 -9.92 -22.98
C TRP A 56 19.73 -9.48 -23.27
N PHE A 57 18.84 -10.41 -23.59
CA PHE A 57 17.43 -10.13 -23.86
C PHE A 57 16.69 -9.76 -22.58
N VAL A 58 16.92 -10.48 -21.48
CA VAL A 58 16.33 -10.15 -20.17
C VAL A 58 16.75 -8.74 -19.72
N LYS A 59 18.03 -8.39 -19.89
CA LYS A 59 18.53 -7.04 -19.60
C LYS A 59 17.89 -5.98 -20.49
N PHE A 60 17.76 -6.24 -21.78
CA PHE A 60 17.08 -5.34 -22.72
C PHE A 60 15.62 -5.14 -22.33
N PHE A 61 14.91 -6.22 -22.00
CA PHE A 61 13.51 -6.16 -21.58
C PHE A 61 13.36 -5.38 -20.27
N ALA A 62 14.19 -5.63 -19.26
CA ALA A 62 14.21 -4.87 -18.02
C ALA A 62 14.48 -3.38 -18.27
N TRP A 63 15.46 -3.04 -19.11
CA TRP A 63 15.73 -1.65 -19.50
C TRP A 63 14.52 -1.00 -20.18
N LEU A 64 13.87 -1.70 -21.13
CA LEU A 64 12.68 -1.20 -21.80
C LEU A 64 11.54 -0.96 -20.80
N MET A 65 11.30 -1.89 -19.89
CA MET A 65 10.24 -1.76 -18.88
C MET A 65 10.52 -0.60 -17.92
N TYR A 66 11.69 -0.60 -17.28
CA TYR A 66 12.00 0.33 -16.19
C TYR A 66 12.43 1.71 -16.69
N LYS A 67 13.33 1.77 -17.68
CA LYS A 67 13.91 3.04 -18.15
C LYS A 67 13.15 3.68 -19.30
N PHE A 68 12.40 2.89 -20.06
CA PHE A 68 11.63 3.45 -21.17
C PHE A 68 10.17 3.70 -20.81
N LEU A 69 9.46 2.66 -20.36
CA LEU A 69 8.01 2.70 -20.16
C LEU A 69 7.64 3.36 -18.83
N ASP A 70 8.21 2.90 -17.72
CA ASP A 70 7.86 3.40 -16.38
C ASP A 70 8.19 4.89 -16.21
N GLU A 71 9.43 5.30 -16.50
CA GLU A 71 9.86 6.72 -16.44
C GLU A 71 9.01 7.67 -17.32
N ARG A 72 8.28 7.13 -18.31
CA ARG A 72 7.38 7.90 -19.21
C ARG A 72 5.90 7.71 -18.88
N ASN A 73 5.56 7.06 -17.76
CA ASN A 73 4.18 6.70 -17.39
C ASN A 73 3.45 5.92 -18.50
N ALA A 74 4.20 5.11 -19.27
CA ALA A 74 3.72 4.33 -20.40
C ALA A 74 3.65 2.82 -20.11
N MET A 75 3.77 2.43 -18.82
CA MET A 75 3.63 1.06 -18.36
C MET A 75 2.26 0.49 -18.77
N PRO A 76 2.19 -0.69 -19.43
CA PRO A 76 0.93 -1.33 -19.75
C PRO A 76 0.10 -1.58 -18.49
N LYS A 77 -1.19 -1.22 -18.52
CA LYS A 77 -2.06 -1.25 -17.34
C LYS A 77 -2.12 -2.61 -16.66
N ASP A 78 -2.20 -3.68 -17.43
CA ASP A 78 -2.32 -5.03 -16.88
C ASP A 78 -1.07 -5.40 -16.08
N LEU A 79 0.11 -5.01 -16.60
CA LEU A 79 1.40 -5.25 -15.94
C LEU A 79 1.64 -4.31 -14.75
N ALA A 80 1.30 -3.03 -14.88
CA ALA A 80 1.34 -2.11 -13.74
C ALA A 80 0.41 -2.59 -12.61
N SER A 81 -0.74 -3.17 -12.96
CA SER A 81 -1.72 -3.59 -11.95
C SER A 81 -1.34 -4.86 -11.17
N THR A 82 -0.34 -5.60 -11.65
CA THR A 82 0.23 -6.76 -10.95
C THR A 82 1.53 -6.42 -10.24
N ASP A 83 2.15 -5.29 -10.59
CA ASP A 83 3.34 -4.77 -9.92
C ASP A 83 2.98 -4.16 -8.56
N SER A 84 3.72 -4.54 -7.52
CA SER A 84 3.55 -4.00 -6.19
C SER A 84 4.08 -2.57 -6.02
N MET A 85 4.87 -2.09 -6.97
CA MET A 85 5.45 -0.74 -6.97
C MET A 85 4.57 0.30 -7.68
N HIS A 86 3.46 -0.13 -8.29
CA HIS A 86 2.47 0.76 -8.88
C HIS A 86 1.20 0.84 -8.02
N GLY A 87 1.03 1.94 -7.31
CA GLY A 87 -0.10 2.17 -6.43
C GLY A 87 0.04 3.42 -5.58
N SER A 88 -1.01 3.75 -4.82
CA SER A 88 -1.04 4.97 -4.02
C SER A 88 -0.22 4.88 -2.73
N ALA A 89 -0.18 3.72 -2.10
CA ALA A 89 0.53 3.51 -0.84
C ALA A 89 0.89 2.03 -0.64
N TYR A 90 2.04 1.78 -0.02
CA TYR A 90 2.48 0.45 0.38
C TYR A 90 2.35 0.29 1.89
N ILE A 91 1.85 -0.86 2.36
CA ILE A 91 1.74 -1.17 3.79
C ILE A 91 2.44 -2.50 4.09
N ALA A 92 3.55 -2.42 4.83
CA ALA A 92 4.27 -3.58 5.35
C ALA A 92 3.92 -3.80 6.84
N ASN A 93 3.38 -4.97 7.20
CA ASN A 93 3.06 -5.30 8.59
C ASN A 93 4.09 -6.24 9.21
N LEU A 94 5.18 -5.67 9.74
CA LEU A 94 6.22 -6.41 10.44
C LEU A 94 5.82 -6.80 11.87
N GLY A 95 4.76 -6.18 12.40
CA GLY A 95 4.17 -6.59 13.68
C GLY A 95 3.66 -8.03 13.68
N SER A 96 3.20 -8.51 12.53
CA SER A 96 2.81 -9.92 12.35
C SER A 96 3.97 -10.91 12.59
N PHE A 97 5.21 -10.43 12.48
CA PHE A 97 6.45 -11.18 12.69
C PHE A 97 7.11 -10.90 14.06
N GLY A 98 6.44 -10.12 14.92
CA GLY A 98 6.96 -9.77 16.24
C GLY A 98 7.95 -8.61 16.25
N VAL A 99 8.17 -7.93 15.13
CA VAL A 99 9.02 -6.73 15.08
C VAL A 99 8.29 -5.57 15.74
N GLN A 100 8.67 -5.24 16.98
CA GLN A 100 8.04 -4.15 17.72
C GLN A 100 8.52 -2.76 17.25
N HIS A 101 9.75 -2.65 16.77
CA HIS A 101 10.30 -1.39 16.27
C HIS A 101 10.54 -1.51 14.77
N PRO A 102 9.53 -1.18 13.93
CA PRO A 102 9.65 -1.33 12.48
C PRO A 102 10.75 -0.39 11.97
N PRO A 103 11.56 -0.74 10.95
CA PRO A 103 12.51 0.18 10.32
C PRO A 103 11.79 1.20 9.41
N PHE A 104 12.51 2.25 9.00
CA PHE A 104 12.05 3.07 7.87
C PHE A 104 12.33 2.30 6.58
N HIS A 105 11.41 2.35 5.64
CA HIS A 105 11.63 1.85 4.28
C HIS A 105 11.91 3.04 3.37
N HIS A 106 12.91 2.95 2.48
CA HIS A 106 13.15 3.98 1.48
C HIS A 106 12.05 3.97 0.40
N LEU A 107 11.96 5.02 -0.41
CA LEU A 107 11.15 4.96 -1.62
C LEU A 107 11.97 4.38 -2.76
N TYR A 108 11.31 3.68 -3.68
CA TYR A 108 11.95 3.17 -4.88
C TYR A 108 11.94 4.23 -5.98
N ASP A 109 12.98 4.23 -6.82
CA ASP A 109 13.04 5.07 -8.03
C ASP A 109 12.22 4.49 -9.20
N TYR A 110 11.43 3.45 -8.94
CA TYR A 110 10.64 2.71 -9.91
C TYR A 110 9.19 2.63 -9.43
N GLY A 111 8.26 2.81 -10.36
CA GLY A 111 6.84 2.88 -10.07
C GLY A 111 6.38 4.27 -9.63
N ASP A 112 5.15 4.36 -9.13
CA ASP A 112 4.50 5.61 -8.72
C ASP A 112 4.18 5.66 -7.22
N LEU A 113 4.73 4.71 -6.46
CA LEU A 113 4.47 4.57 -5.04
C LEU A 113 5.14 5.66 -4.20
N SER A 114 4.33 6.60 -3.75
CA SER A 114 4.81 7.82 -3.09
C SER A 114 4.72 7.78 -1.55
N LEU A 115 4.11 6.74 -1.00
CA LEU A 115 3.87 6.59 0.45
C LEU A 115 4.17 5.16 0.89
N PHE A 116 5.06 5.00 1.86
CA PHE A 116 5.44 3.69 2.40
C PHE A 116 5.20 3.64 3.91
N PHE A 117 4.30 2.76 4.33
CA PHE A 117 3.97 2.53 5.73
C PHE A 117 4.58 1.21 6.21
N VAL A 118 5.24 1.25 7.37
CA VAL A 118 5.76 0.06 8.05
C VAL A 118 5.17 0.00 9.45
N LEU A 119 4.30 -1.00 9.67
CA LEU A 119 3.64 -1.27 10.94
C LEU A 119 4.49 -2.24 11.77
N GLY A 120 4.73 -1.90 13.02
CA GLY A 120 5.31 -2.79 14.01
C GLY A 120 4.28 -3.54 14.84
N GLY A 121 4.77 -4.32 15.79
CA GLY A 121 3.97 -5.10 16.72
C GLY A 121 3.32 -4.24 17.80
N LEU A 122 2.19 -4.71 18.32
CA LEU A 122 1.53 -4.11 19.48
C LEU A 122 2.51 -4.07 20.67
N LYS A 123 2.60 -2.91 21.32
CA LYS A 123 3.37 -2.73 22.56
C LYS A 123 2.62 -1.83 23.53
N LYS A 124 2.95 -1.93 24.81
CA LYS A 124 2.46 -1.01 25.84
C LYS A 124 3.42 0.17 25.96
N GLU A 125 2.89 1.38 25.93
CA GLU A 125 3.64 2.61 26.16
C GLU A 125 2.93 3.51 27.16
N ALA A 126 3.70 4.23 27.96
CA ALA A 126 3.18 5.32 28.77
C ALA A 126 2.92 6.51 27.85
N VAL A 127 1.68 6.98 27.83
CA VAL A 127 1.22 8.11 27.02
C VAL A 127 0.75 9.21 27.96
N VAL A 128 1.21 10.42 27.69
CA VAL A 128 0.85 11.63 28.43
C VAL A 128 -0.30 12.32 27.71
N ASP A 129 -1.40 12.53 28.42
CA ASP A 129 -2.46 13.44 27.97
C ASP A 129 -1.92 14.87 27.96
N GLN A 130 -1.94 15.53 26.80
CA GLN A 130 -1.35 16.85 26.64
C GLN A 130 -2.20 17.98 27.27
N GLU A 131 -3.49 17.74 27.52
CA GLU A 131 -4.40 18.71 28.14
C GLU A 131 -4.40 18.59 29.65
N THR A 132 -4.44 17.36 30.18
CA THR A 132 -4.54 17.10 31.63
C THR A 132 -3.21 16.81 32.30
N GLY A 133 -2.19 16.41 31.53
CA GLY A 133 -0.89 15.95 32.04
C GLY A 133 -0.91 14.53 32.63
N GLU A 134 -2.05 13.82 32.58
CA GLU A 134 -2.18 12.48 33.13
C GLU A 134 -1.38 11.44 32.33
N ILE A 135 -0.68 10.55 33.03
CA ILE A 135 0.06 9.44 32.42
C ILE A 135 -0.79 8.18 32.47
N SER A 136 -1.05 7.59 31.30
CA SER A 136 -1.77 6.31 31.19
C SER A 136 -0.98 5.32 30.33
N VAL A 137 -1.06 4.03 30.67
CA VAL A 137 -0.46 2.98 29.84
C VAL A 137 -1.46 2.60 28.75
N LYS A 138 -1.08 2.83 27.49
CA LYS A 138 -1.89 2.48 26.31
C LYS A 138 -1.20 1.39 25.50
N THR A 139 -2.01 0.56 24.84
CA THR A 139 -1.52 -0.33 23.79
C THR A 139 -1.42 0.47 22.50
N VAL A 140 -0.23 0.52 21.91
CA VAL A 140 0.06 1.30 20.69
C VAL A 140 0.60 0.39 19.59
N ILE A 141 0.40 0.81 18.34
CA ILE A 141 1.03 0.23 17.16
C ILE A 141 2.01 1.28 16.63
N PRO A 142 3.32 1.02 16.64
CA PRO A 142 4.28 1.93 16.03
C PRO A 142 4.17 1.86 14.51
N ILE A 143 4.08 3.01 13.89
CA ILE A 143 3.99 3.18 12.44
C ILE A 143 5.15 4.07 12.00
N ARG A 144 5.93 3.61 11.02
CA ARG A 144 6.90 4.46 10.32
C ARG A 144 6.41 4.74 8.92
N ILE A 145 6.52 6.00 8.50
CA ILE A 145 6.02 6.46 7.22
C ILE A 145 7.17 7.15 6.51
N THR A 146 7.43 6.73 5.27
CA THR A 146 8.32 7.44 4.35
C THR A 146 7.46 8.00 3.22
N ILE A 147 7.68 9.27 2.90
CA ILE A 147 6.88 10.03 1.95
C ILE A 147 7.75 10.64 0.88
N ASP A 148 7.19 10.76 -0.31
CA ASP A 148 7.79 11.50 -1.41
C ASP A 148 7.43 12.97 -1.26
N GLU A 149 8.41 13.83 -0.93
CA GLU A 149 8.16 15.27 -0.82
C GLU A 149 7.75 15.91 -2.16
N ARG A 150 8.05 15.27 -3.29
CA ARG A 150 7.88 15.90 -4.61
C ARG A 150 6.42 16.08 -4.97
N ILE A 151 5.53 15.33 -4.30
CA ILE A 151 4.10 15.32 -4.57
C ILE A 151 3.35 16.40 -3.75
N ALA A 152 3.91 16.85 -2.62
CA ALA A 152 3.26 17.80 -1.72
C ALA A 152 4.24 18.41 -0.70
N ASP A 153 3.94 19.62 -0.22
CA ASP A 153 4.74 20.26 0.82
C ASP A 153 4.51 19.68 2.22
N GLY A 154 5.37 20.07 3.17
CA GLY A 154 5.29 19.62 4.55
C GLY A 154 4.03 20.05 5.31
N ILE A 155 3.41 21.18 4.96
CA ILE A 155 2.18 21.65 5.61
C ILE A 155 1.00 20.77 5.19
N TYR A 156 0.92 20.45 3.89
CA TYR A 156 -0.06 19.53 3.35
C TYR A 156 0.05 18.17 4.05
N PHE A 157 1.26 17.59 4.11
CA PHE A 157 1.48 16.32 4.79
C PHE A 157 1.16 16.38 6.28
N ASN A 158 1.52 17.45 6.98
CA ASN A 158 1.17 17.62 8.39
C ASN A 158 -0.34 17.51 8.60
N ASN A 159 -1.13 18.25 7.80
CA ASN A 159 -2.58 18.22 7.87
C ASN A 159 -3.14 16.83 7.51
N THR A 160 -2.60 16.19 6.48
CA THR A 160 -2.99 14.82 6.08
C THR A 160 -2.72 13.82 7.21
N PHE A 161 -1.59 13.89 7.90
CA PHE A 161 -1.27 12.97 8.98
C PHE A 161 -2.05 13.22 10.26
N HIS A 162 -2.43 14.47 10.56
CA HIS A 162 -3.39 14.75 11.61
C HIS A 162 -4.75 14.12 11.29
N LEU A 163 -5.23 14.25 10.06
CA LEU A 163 -6.48 13.63 9.62
C LEU A 163 -6.40 12.10 9.64
N LEU A 164 -5.31 11.51 9.17
CA LEU A 164 -5.07 10.07 9.25
C LEU A 164 -5.08 9.59 10.70
N ASN A 165 -4.38 10.28 11.59
CA ASN A 165 -4.37 9.94 13.01
C ASN A 165 -5.77 10.04 13.62
N ASP A 166 -6.54 11.08 13.29
CA ASP A 166 -7.93 11.20 13.74
C ASP A 166 -8.79 10.01 13.30
N PHE A 167 -8.68 9.57 12.04
CA PHE A 167 -9.38 8.37 11.57
C PHE A 167 -8.92 7.09 12.29
N LEU A 168 -7.62 6.95 12.58
CA LEU A 168 -7.08 5.80 13.32
C LEU A 168 -7.57 5.76 14.78
N GLN A 169 -7.67 6.92 15.44
CA GLN A 169 -8.19 7.02 16.81
C GLN A 169 -9.72 6.92 16.86
N ASN A 170 -10.41 7.31 15.78
CA ASN A 170 -11.88 7.36 15.68
C ASN A 170 -12.41 6.57 14.47
N PRO A 171 -12.23 5.23 14.42
CA PRO A 171 -12.55 4.43 13.24
C PRO A 171 -14.03 4.43 12.85
N LYS A 172 -14.94 4.80 13.76
CA LYS A 172 -16.39 4.97 13.47
C LYS A 172 -16.66 5.98 12.35
N LYS A 173 -15.76 6.96 12.17
CA LYS A 173 -15.84 7.93 11.06
C LYS A 173 -15.71 7.28 9.67
N LEU A 174 -15.22 6.05 9.59
CA LEU A 174 -15.04 5.29 8.35
C LEU A 174 -16.20 4.30 8.08
N GLU A 175 -17.20 4.24 8.96
CA GLU A 175 -18.40 3.40 8.79
C GLU A 175 -19.40 4.03 7.81
N THR A 176 -19.40 5.36 7.73
CA THR A 176 -20.25 6.13 6.82
C THR A 176 -19.42 6.82 5.74
N PHE A 177 -20.03 7.04 4.58
CA PHE A 177 -19.39 7.84 3.53
C PHE A 177 -19.67 9.32 3.77
N PRO A 178 -18.72 10.21 3.44
CA PRO A 178 -19.01 11.63 3.33
C PRO A 178 -20.11 11.83 2.27
N GLU A 179 -21.26 12.41 2.67
CA GLU A 179 -22.38 12.69 1.75
C GLU A 179 -21.96 13.64 0.61
N ASP A 180 -20.99 14.51 0.89
CA ASP A 180 -20.46 15.55 0.01
C ASP A 180 -19.18 15.16 -0.72
N GLN A 181 -18.93 13.86 -0.96
CA GLN A 181 -17.81 13.46 -1.79
C GLN A 181 -18.10 13.85 -3.26
N LYS A 182 -17.93 15.15 -3.57
CA LYS A 182 -17.67 15.63 -4.93
C LYS A 182 -16.59 14.72 -5.48
N ASP A 183 -16.77 14.25 -6.71
CA ASP A 183 -15.76 13.46 -7.41
C ASP A 183 -14.40 14.10 -7.13
N PRO A 184 -13.48 13.44 -6.38
CA PRO A 184 -12.19 14.03 -6.05
C PRO A 184 -11.34 14.25 -7.30
N TYR A 185 -11.77 13.69 -8.44
CA TYR A 185 -11.14 13.84 -9.73
C TYR A 185 -12.17 14.25 -10.80
N PRO A 186 -12.81 15.43 -10.70
CA PRO A 186 -13.94 15.81 -11.56
C PRO A 186 -13.58 15.99 -13.05
N GLY A 187 -12.28 15.94 -13.38
CA GLY A 187 -11.75 15.95 -14.75
C GLY A 187 -11.20 14.60 -15.24
N VAL A 188 -11.11 13.58 -14.40
CA VAL A 188 -10.57 12.27 -14.78
C VAL A 188 -11.71 11.38 -15.28
N LYS A 189 -11.77 11.23 -16.61
CA LYS A 189 -12.69 10.27 -17.23
C LYS A 189 -12.20 8.84 -16.96
N PHE A 190 -12.62 8.23 -15.86
CA PHE A 190 -12.51 6.79 -15.68
C PHE A 190 -13.24 6.12 -16.84
N LYS A 191 -12.54 5.26 -17.62
CA LYS A 191 -13.19 4.51 -18.70
C LYS A 191 -14.36 3.72 -18.11
N LYS A 192 -15.58 4.03 -18.54
CA LYS A 192 -16.76 3.19 -18.29
C LYS A 192 -16.46 1.80 -18.85
N GLY A 193 -16.21 0.81 -17.99
CA GLY A 193 -16.14 -0.58 -18.41
C GLY A 193 -15.05 -1.40 -17.72
N LYS A 194 -15.31 -1.81 -16.48
CA LYS A 194 -15.53 -3.21 -16.06
C LYS A 194 -15.56 -3.18 -14.53
N ARG A 195 -16.75 -3.33 -13.95
CA ARG A 195 -16.88 -3.64 -12.52
C ARG A 195 -16.46 -5.10 -12.37
N PRO A 196 -15.38 -5.45 -11.65
CA PRO A 196 -15.25 -6.80 -11.14
C PRO A 196 -16.23 -6.91 -9.96
N ILE A 197 -17.09 -7.92 -10.04
CA ILE A 197 -17.90 -8.41 -8.92
C ILE A 197 -16.96 -9.07 -7.91
#